data_AF-A0A7V8X239-F1
#
_entry.id   AF-A0A7V8X239-F1
#
_cell.length_a   1.000
_cell.length_b   1.000
_cell.length_c   1.000
_cell.angle_alpha   90.00
_cell.angle_beta   90.00
_cell.angle_gamma   90.00
#
_symmetry.space_group_name_H-M   'P 1'
#
loop_
_entity.id
_entity.type
_entity.pdbx_description
1 polymer ?
#
loop_
_entity_poly.entity_id
_entity_poly.type
_entity_poly.pdbx_seq_one_letter_code
_entity_poly.pdbx_strand_id
1 'polypeptide(L)'
;MRFAPYHRLDGAPNVIVDGAPTDGTVLSISHWPNLPSPPGLEDDTSALMAFRYLRRPDLHVDAELVSNNHFDQDGLVSTFALVEPEKALAREEVLVDLAAAGDFATYRHRQAARASMVVSAFASGRGGAAADGPLADVPEDDPEMDALLYRELLGRLPEIVDHVERYEALWADEDATLEASEQLLARGGAIEEVPALELAIVTVDATAPDGGGHRFGGDWAPGLHPMAVHNATDRVNVATIRGRRYDVELRYEGWVQYRSRTVRPRRDLGLLAARLQDEEASGGTWLASPVSAIVPRLRLDGADASSIAPDRFRALLEQHLAGAPPAWDPFTPPAGA
;
A
#
# COMPACT_ATOMS: atom_id res chain seq x y z
N MET A 1 -13.40 21.20 7.47
CA MET A 1 -12.14 21.86 7.03
C MET A 1 -12.20 22.06 5.52
N ARG A 2 -11.21 22.71 4.91
CA ARG A 2 -11.03 22.76 3.44
C ARG A 2 -9.66 22.22 3.06
N PHE A 3 -9.59 21.51 1.93
CA PHE A 3 -8.32 21.05 1.39
C PHE A 3 -7.47 22.24 0.92
N ALA A 4 -6.18 22.20 1.24
CA ALA A 4 -5.16 23.05 0.64
C ALA A 4 -4.00 22.16 0.14
N PRO A 5 -3.44 22.42 -1.05
CA PRO A 5 -2.25 21.71 -1.52
C PRO A 5 -1.09 21.86 -0.53
N TYR A 6 -0.37 20.78 -0.27
CA TYR A 6 0.70 20.74 0.74
C TYR A 6 1.77 21.80 0.52
N HIS A 7 2.20 21.96 -0.73
CA HIS A 7 3.20 22.96 -1.12
C HIS A 7 2.71 24.42 -1.07
N ARG A 8 1.43 24.66 -0.73
CA ARG A 8 0.80 26.00 -0.64
C ARG A 8 0.28 26.32 0.76
N LEU A 9 0.69 25.56 1.77
CA LEU A 9 0.25 25.79 3.15
C LEU A 9 0.88 27.07 3.75
N ASP A 10 2.09 27.45 3.33
CA ASP A 10 2.78 28.70 3.69
C ASP A 10 2.78 29.00 5.21
N GLY A 11 2.91 27.95 6.04
CA GLY A 11 2.93 28.06 7.50
C GLY A 11 1.56 28.30 8.16
N ALA A 12 0.47 28.31 7.39
CA ALA A 12 -0.88 28.46 7.93
C ALA A 12 -1.25 27.25 8.82
N PRO A 13 -2.00 27.47 9.93
CA PRO A 13 -2.47 26.37 10.79
C PRO A 13 -3.23 25.30 10.00
N ASN A 14 -2.74 24.06 10.07
CA ASN A 14 -3.26 22.95 9.28
C ASN A 14 -3.26 21.61 10.02
N VAL A 15 -4.11 20.70 9.56
CA VAL A 15 -4.04 19.26 9.86
C VAL A 15 -3.37 18.56 8.68
N ILE A 16 -2.33 17.78 8.95
CA ILE A 16 -1.79 16.84 7.95
C ILE A 16 -2.40 15.47 8.20
N VAL A 17 -2.95 14.89 7.14
CA VAL A 17 -3.39 13.50 7.13
C VAL A 17 -2.43 12.67 6.29
N ASP A 18 -2.20 11.43 6.71
CA ASP A 18 -1.50 10.42 5.93
C ASP A 18 -0.14 10.87 5.38
N GLY A 19 0.58 11.67 6.13
CA GLY A 19 1.79 12.28 5.61
C GLY A 19 2.63 12.93 6.68
N ALA A 20 3.79 13.43 6.25
CA ALA A 20 4.71 14.11 7.14
C ALA A 20 4.18 15.50 7.55
N PRO A 21 4.31 15.90 8.83
CA PRO A 21 3.98 17.25 9.26
C PRO A 21 4.89 18.29 8.58
N THR A 22 4.39 19.52 8.46
CA THR A 22 5.11 20.68 7.92
C THR A 22 4.99 21.89 8.82
N ASP A 23 5.59 23.00 8.44
CA ASP A 23 5.45 24.27 9.14
C ASP A 23 3.95 24.65 9.26
N GLY A 24 3.52 24.97 10.49
CA GLY A 24 2.13 25.29 10.79
C GLY A 24 1.23 24.08 11.06
N THR A 25 1.72 22.85 10.95
CA THR A 25 0.92 21.66 11.32
C THR A 25 0.62 21.65 12.82
N VAL A 26 -0.67 21.76 13.16
CA VAL A 26 -1.16 21.72 14.55
C VAL A 26 -1.58 20.31 14.99
N LEU A 27 -1.83 19.42 14.01
CA LEU A 27 -2.22 18.03 14.22
C LEU A 27 -1.76 17.18 13.04
N SER A 28 -1.15 16.03 13.33
CA SER A 28 -0.89 14.98 12.35
C SER A 28 -1.80 13.78 12.64
N ILE A 29 -2.49 13.30 11.61
CA ILE A 29 -3.32 12.09 11.62
C ILE A 29 -2.71 11.15 10.59
N SER A 30 -1.66 10.44 10.98
CA SER A 30 -0.95 9.52 10.09
C SER A 30 -0.48 8.28 10.85
N HIS A 31 -0.66 7.13 10.23
CA HIS A 31 -0.13 5.85 10.72
C HIS A 31 1.36 5.62 10.37
N TRP A 32 2.00 6.60 9.68
CA TRP A 32 3.38 6.46 9.23
C TRP A 32 4.35 6.23 10.39
N PRO A 33 5.48 5.56 10.11
CA PRO A 33 6.49 5.26 11.11
C PRO A 33 6.96 6.51 11.86
N ASN A 34 7.13 6.37 13.18
CA ASN A 34 7.66 7.40 14.09
C ASN A 34 6.86 8.70 14.19
N LEU A 35 5.68 8.80 13.57
CA LEU A 35 4.81 9.96 13.76
C LEU A 35 3.96 9.81 15.01
N PRO A 36 3.98 10.78 15.94
CA PRO A 36 3.14 10.74 17.12
C PRO A 36 1.68 10.99 16.72
N SER A 37 0.78 10.14 17.20
CA SER A 37 -0.65 10.37 17.15
C SER A 37 -1.16 10.74 18.54
N PRO A 38 -2.15 11.66 18.66
CA PRO A 38 -2.81 11.88 19.94
C PRO A 38 -3.38 10.58 20.51
N PRO A 39 -3.24 10.33 21.82
CA PRO A 39 -3.76 9.11 22.45
C PRO A 39 -5.25 8.89 22.17
N GLY A 40 -5.57 7.70 21.67
CA GLY A 40 -6.92 7.27 21.32
C GLY A 40 -7.33 7.55 19.86
N LEU A 41 -6.43 8.07 19.03
CA LEU A 41 -6.63 8.14 17.57
C LEU A 41 -5.93 7.03 16.81
N GLU A 42 -5.00 6.30 17.42
CA GLU A 42 -4.19 5.28 16.75
C GLU A 42 -5.07 4.19 16.11
N ASP A 43 -4.78 3.88 14.85
CA ASP A 43 -5.42 2.78 14.12
C ASP A 43 -4.52 2.33 12.96
N ASP A 44 -4.97 1.34 12.18
CA ASP A 44 -4.19 0.76 11.09
C ASP A 44 -3.98 1.66 9.89
N THR A 45 -4.90 2.58 9.59
CA THR A 45 -4.80 3.52 8.47
C THR A 45 -5.14 4.94 8.90
N SER A 46 -4.60 5.94 8.21
CA SER A 46 -4.88 7.35 8.45
C SER A 46 -6.36 7.67 8.21
N ALA A 47 -7.04 6.97 7.29
CA ALA A 47 -8.50 7.04 7.14
C ALA A 47 -9.25 6.62 8.40
N LEU A 48 -8.93 5.46 8.98
CA LEU A 48 -9.52 5.01 10.24
C LEU A 48 -9.27 6.01 11.37
N MET A 49 -8.04 6.55 11.45
CA MET A 49 -7.68 7.57 12.42
C MET A 49 -8.48 8.87 12.22
N ALA A 50 -8.73 9.29 10.97
CA ALA A 50 -9.58 10.44 10.66
C ALA A 50 -11.05 10.21 11.07
N PHE A 51 -11.61 9.02 10.83
CA PHE A 51 -12.96 8.67 11.32
C PHE A 51 -13.04 8.63 12.85
N ARG A 52 -11.98 8.21 13.55
CA ARG A 52 -11.90 8.32 15.02
C ARG A 52 -11.87 9.77 15.47
N TYR A 53 -11.10 10.61 14.79
CA TYR A 53 -11.03 12.04 15.07
C TYR A 53 -12.39 12.72 14.96
N LEU A 54 -13.19 12.41 13.94
CA LEU A 54 -14.56 12.93 13.80
C LEU A 54 -15.45 12.60 15.02
N ARG A 55 -15.21 11.48 15.71
CA ARG A 55 -15.95 11.04 16.90
C ARG A 55 -15.38 11.54 18.22
N ARG A 56 -14.25 12.26 18.19
CA ARG A 56 -13.53 12.76 19.36
C ARG A 56 -13.44 14.28 19.36
N PRO A 57 -14.56 14.98 19.64
CA PRO A 57 -14.59 16.45 19.64
C PRO A 57 -13.63 17.05 20.67
N ASP A 58 -13.27 16.30 21.71
CA ASP A 58 -12.26 16.69 22.71
C ASP A 58 -10.83 16.76 22.15
N LEU A 59 -10.58 16.15 20.99
CA LEU A 59 -9.30 16.19 20.28
C LEU A 59 -9.30 17.19 19.12
N HIS A 60 -10.42 17.89 18.86
CA HIS A 60 -10.51 18.81 17.73
C HIS A 60 -9.57 20.01 17.92
N VAL A 61 -8.97 20.44 16.82
CA VAL A 61 -7.99 21.53 16.78
C VAL A 61 -8.55 22.71 15.99
N ASP A 62 -8.10 23.91 16.32
CA ASP A 62 -8.46 25.13 15.60
C ASP A 62 -7.61 25.26 14.33
N ALA A 63 -8.04 24.57 13.27
CA ALA A 63 -7.44 24.64 11.94
C ALA A 63 -8.53 24.57 10.87
N GLU A 64 -8.45 25.47 9.89
CA GLU A 64 -9.37 25.47 8.75
C GLU A 64 -8.89 24.57 7.60
N LEU A 65 -7.59 24.27 7.56
CA LEU A 65 -6.93 23.59 6.44
C LEU A 65 -6.61 22.12 6.78
N VAL A 66 -6.81 21.26 5.80
CA VAL A 66 -6.31 19.88 5.78
C VAL A 66 -5.46 19.65 4.52
N SER A 67 -4.39 18.87 4.63
CA SER A 67 -3.52 18.54 3.51
C SER A 67 -2.86 17.16 3.65
N ASN A 68 -2.26 16.69 2.56
CA ASN A 68 -1.41 15.51 2.48
C ASN A 68 -0.25 15.82 1.50
N ASN A 69 0.95 15.34 1.82
CA ASN A 69 2.17 15.53 1.04
C ASN A 69 2.31 14.57 -0.16
N HIS A 70 1.37 13.65 -0.34
CA HIS A 70 1.30 12.75 -1.47
C HIS A 70 -0.16 12.38 -1.78
N PHE A 71 -0.41 11.69 -2.91
CA PHE A 71 -1.74 11.23 -3.28
C PHE A 71 -1.85 9.70 -3.33
N ASP A 72 -2.78 9.15 -2.57
CA ASP A 72 -3.22 7.76 -2.65
C ASP A 72 -4.65 7.59 -2.07
N GLN A 73 -5.09 6.35 -1.90
CA GLN A 73 -6.42 6.01 -1.38
C GLN A 73 -6.60 6.36 0.11
N ASP A 74 -5.62 6.09 0.98
CA ASP A 74 -5.75 6.36 2.42
C ASP A 74 -5.73 7.87 2.69
N GLY A 75 -4.84 8.58 2.02
CA GLY A 75 -4.77 10.03 1.95
C GLY A 75 -6.03 10.69 1.39
N LEU A 76 -6.61 10.13 0.32
CA LEU A 76 -7.87 10.64 -0.25
C LEU A 76 -9.03 10.50 0.73
N VAL A 77 -9.18 9.32 1.34
CA VAL A 77 -10.28 9.06 2.28
C VAL A 77 -10.14 9.88 3.56
N SER A 78 -8.93 9.93 4.14
CA SER A 78 -8.66 10.71 5.34
C SER A 78 -8.91 12.20 5.12
N THR A 79 -8.48 12.75 3.98
CA THR A 79 -8.78 14.14 3.60
C THR A 79 -10.28 14.34 3.42
N PHE A 80 -10.95 13.44 2.69
CA PHE A 80 -12.40 13.52 2.46
C PHE A 80 -13.20 13.51 3.77
N ALA A 81 -12.79 12.69 4.74
CA ALA A 81 -13.42 12.64 6.06
C ALA A 81 -13.41 14.00 6.79
N LEU A 82 -12.34 14.79 6.65
CA LEU A 82 -12.22 16.11 7.31
C LEU A 82 -12.82 17.27 6.50
N VAL A 83 -12.91 17.12 5.17
CA VAL A 83 -13.53 18.12 4.28
C VAL A 83 -15.05 17.97 4.25
N GLU A 84 -15.57 16.74 4.18
CA GLU A 84 -16.98 16.41 3.99
C GLU A 84 -17.48 15.37 5.03
N PRO A 85 -17.43 15.69 6.34
CA PRO A 85 -17.60 14.69 7.42
C PRO A 85 -18.94 13.96 7.40
N GLU A 86 -20.04 14.65 7.08
CA GLU A 86 -21.37 14.03 7.00
C GLU A 86 -21.45 13.00 5.85
N LYS A 87 -20.90 13.35 4.68
CA LYS A 87 -20.88 12.44 3.51
C LYS A 87 -19.95 11.26 3.74
N ALA A 88 -18.83 11.48 4.44
CA ALA A 88 -17.89 10.45 4.81
C ALA A 88 -18.47 9.47 5.82
N LEU A 89 -19.08 9.96 6.91
CA LEU A 89 -19.72 9.11 7.93
C LEU A 89 -20.85 8.26 7.34
N ALA A 90 -21.59 8.77 6.37
CA ALA A 90 -22.61 8.00 5.65
C ALA A 90 -22.06 6.84 4.81
N ARG A 91 -20.75 6.83 4.52
CA ARG A 91 -20.05 5.87 3.65
C ARG A 91 -18.84 5.23 4.34
N GLU A 92 -18.78 5.28 5.66
CA GLU A 92 -17.57 4.93 6.40
C GLU A 92 -17.08 3.51 6.09
N GLU A 93 -17.98 2.53 6.02
CA GLU A 93 -17.61 1.14 5.76
C GLU A 93 -16.89 0.97 4.42
N VAL A 94 -17.44 1.51 3.33
CA VAL A 94 -16.82 1.39 1.99
C VAL A 94 -15.57 2.25 1.84
N LEU A 95 -15.52 3.41 2.51
CA LEU A 95 -14.37 4.32 2.47
C LEU A 95 -13.17 3.75 3.23
N VAL A 96 -13.40 3.17 4.41
CA VAL A 96 -12.35 2.47 5.18
C VAL A 96 -11.84 1.26 4.41
N ASP A 97 -12.73 0.51 3.75
CA ASP A 97 -12.33 -0.64 2.95
C ASP A 97 -11.57 -0.24 1.67
N LEU A 98 -11.87 0.94 1.09
CA LEU A 98 -11.11 1.53 -0.01
C LEU A 98 -9.68 1.92 0.43
N ALA A 99 -9.55 2.51 1.62
CA ALA A 99 -8.23 2.83 2.19
C ALA A 99 -7.39 1.56 2.42
N ALA A 100 -7.99 0.51 3.01
CA ALA A 100 -7.32 -0.78 3.21
C ALA A 100 -6.93 -1.46 1.88
N ALA A 101 -7.73 -1.27 0.83
CA ALA A 101 -7.42 -1.77 -0.51
C ALA A 101 -6.20 -1.05 -1.10
N GLY A 102 -6.08 0.25 -0.91
CA GLY A 102 -4.90 1.02 -1.33
C GLY A 102 -3.63 0.67 -0.55
N ASP A 103 -3.68 0.72 0.77
CA ASP A 103 -2.48 0.56 1.62
C ASP A 103 -2.02 -0.88 1.75
N PHE A 104 -2.95 -1.77 2.11
CA PHE A 104 -2.62 -3.15 2.46
C PHE A 104 -2.86 -4.12 1.32
N ALA A 105 -3.45 -3.65 0.21
CA ALA A 105 -4.02 -4.52 -0.79
C ALA A 105 -4.94 -5.56 -0.13
N THR A 106 -5.80 -5.15 0.80
CA THR A 106 -6.81 -6.03 1.38
C THR A 106 -8.18 -5.39 1.23
N TYR A 107 -9.21 -6.21 1.13
CA TYR A 107 -10.56 -5.69 0.97
C TYR A 107 -11.61 -6.66 1.49
N ARG A 108 -12.74 -6.15 1.96
CA ARG A 108 -13.92 -6.91 2.40
C ARG A 108 -14.99 -6.96 1.33
N HIS A 109 -15.19 -5.84 0.64
CA HIS A 109 -16.21 -5.64 -0.38
C HIS A 109 -15.56 -5.42 -1.74
N ARG A 110 -15.99 -6.20 -2.75
CA ARG A 110 -15.45 -6.08 -4.12
C ARG A 110 -15.60 -4.67 -4.70
N GLN A 111 -16.65 -3.96 -4.29
CA GLN A 111 -16.91 -2.56 -4.62
C GLN A 111 -15.75 -1.64 -4.19
N ALA A 112 -15.18 -1.84 -2.99
CA ALA A 112 -14.07 -1.04 -2.50
C ALA A 112 -12.77 -1.33 -3.27
N ALA A 113 -12.50 -2.61 -3.61
CA ALA A 113 -11.38 -2.98 -4.46
C ALA A 113 -11.46 -2.30 -5.83
N ARG A 114 -12.62 -2.33 -6.48
CA ARG A 114 -12.85 -1.64 -7.76
C ARG A 114 -12.71 -0.13 -7.64
N ALA A 115 -13.24 0.46 -6.57
CA ALA A 115 -13.09 1.90 -6.34
C ALA A 115 -11.61 2.28 -6.09
N SER A 116 -10.81 1.43 -5.44
CA SER A 116 -9.36 1.58 -5.33
C SER A 116 -8.67 1.55 -6.70
N MET A 117 -9.08 0.63 -7.59
CA MET A 117 -8.57 0.56 -8.97
C MET A 117 -8.90 1.82 -9.77
N VAL A 118 -10.10 2.39 -9.59
CA VAL A 118 -10.50 3.67 -10.20
C VAL A 118 -9.59 4.79 -9.71
N VAL A 119 -9.41 4.95 -8.39
CA VAL A 119 -8.53 5.98 -7.82
C VAL A 119 -7.10 5.83 -8.34
N SER A 120 -6.57 4.60 -8.40
CA SER A 120 -5.27 4.30 -8.98
C SER A 120 -5.19 4.63 -10.47
N ALA A 121 -6.25 4.39 -11.24
CA ALA A 121 -6.30 4.72 -12.66
C ALA A 121 -6.20 6.24 -12.88
N PHE A 122 -6.83 7.06 -12.04
CA PHE A 122 -6.64 8.51 -12.06
C PHE A 122 -5.19 8.91 -11.72
N ALA A 123 -4.62 8.34 -10.67
CA ALA A 123 -3.25 8.66 -10.24
C ALA A 123 -2.18 8.29 -11.28
N SER A 124 -2.38 7.19 -12.02
CA SER A 124 -1.45 6.68 -13.04
C SER A 124 -1.78 7.12 -14.47
N GLY A 125 -2.88 7.85 -14.68
CA GLY A 125 -3.41 8.17 -16.02
C GLY A 125 -3.92 6.97 -16.83
N ARG A 126 -3.95 5.77 -16.23
CA ARG A 126 -4.37 4.52 -16.89
C ARG A 126 -5.82 4.57 -17.38
N GLY A 127 -6.07 3.94 -18.52
CA GLY A 127 -7.41 3.88 -19.12
C GLY A 127 -7.93 5.25 -19.59
N GLY A 128 -7.05 6.26 -19.68
CA GLY A 128 -7.44 7.62 -20.04
C GLY A 128 -8.18 8.38 -18.93
N ALA A 129 -8.12 7.90 -17.67
CA ALA A 129 -8.80 8.54 -16.54
C ALA A 129 -8.39 10.02 -16.35
N ALA A 130 -7.15 10.36 -16.72
CA ALA A 130 -6.60 11.71 -16.70
C ALA A 130 -6.52 12.37 -18.09
N ALA A 131 -7.01 11.73 -19.15
CA ALA A 131 -6.79 12.18 -20.53
C ALA A 131 -7.61 13.42 -20.92
N ASP A 132 -8.76 13.63 -20.27
CA ASP A 132 -9.63 14.78 -20.49
C ASP A 132 -9.70 15.63 -19.22
N GLY A 133 -9.11 16.83 -19.23
CA GLY A 133 -9.24 17.81 -18.15
C GLY A 133 -7.91 18.28 -17.54
N PRO A 134 -7.93 18.85 -16.32
CA PRO A 134 -6.79 19.52 -15.70
C PRO A 134 -5.56 18.64 -15.47
N LEU A 135 -5.72 17.31 -15.51
CA LEU A 135 -4.66 16.33 -15.27
C LEU A 135 -3.87 15.97 -16.55
N ALA A 136 -4.38 16.31 -17.74
CA ALA A 136 -3.82 15.83 -19.02
C ALA A 136 -2.45 16.42 -19.38
N ASP A 137 -2.15 17.63 -18.89
CA ASP A 137 -0.99 18.43 -19.31
C ASP A 137 0.07 18.61 -18.21
N VAL A 138 -0.04 17.89 -17.09
CA VAL A 138 0.82 18.06 -15.93
C VAL A 138 1.95 17.03 -15.96
N PRO A 139 3.22 17.44 -15.81
CA PRO A 139 4.33 16.49 -15.76
C PRO A 139 4.16 15.45 -14.64
N GLU A 140 4.51 14.21 -14.93
CA GLU A 140 4.82 13.21 -13.91
C GLU A 140 5.92 13.80 -13.02
N ASP A 141 5.72 13.82 -11.69
CA ASP A 141 6.57 14.45 -10.65
C ASP A 141 6.38 15.95 -10.36
N ASP A 142 5.35 16.62 -10.92
CA ASP A 142 5.00 17.97 -10.47
C ASP A 142 4.21 17.91 -9.14
N PRO A 143 4.61 18.61 -8.06
CA PRO A 143 3.82 18.72 -6.82
C PRO A 143 2.39 19.28 -7.02
N GLU A 144 2.12 19.88 -8.18
CA GLU A 144 0.76 20.28 -8.57
C GLU A 144 -0.10 19.07 -8.98
N MET A 145 0.49 17.94 -9.38
CA MET A 145 -0.24 16.72 -9.74
C MET A 145 -1.12 16.22 -8.59
N ASP A 146 -0.53 16.03 -7.40
CA ASP A 146 -1.27 15.63 -6.20
C ASP A 146 -2.38 16.62 -5.87
N ALA A 147 -2.08 17.93 -5.98
CA ALA A 147 -3.05 18.98 -5.74
C ALA A 147 -4.27 18.90 -6.68
N LEU A 148 -4.04 18.55 -7.94
CA LEU A 148 -5.09 18.39 -8.94
C LEU A 148 -5.87 17.09 -8.74
N LEU A 149 -5.19 15.98 -8.41
CA LEU A 149 -5.83 14.72 -8.07
C LEU A 149 -6.77 14.87 -6.88
N TYR A 150 -6.35 15.56 -5.81
CA TYR A 150 -7.21 15.88 -4.68
C TYR A 150 -8.41 16.75 -5.07
N ARG A 151 -8.19 17.83 -5.83
CA ARG A 151 -9.29 18.71 -6.28
C ARG A 151 -10.32 17.95 -7.11
N GLU A 152 -9.86 17.05 -7.97
CA GLU A 152 -10.70 16.27 -8.87
C GLU A 152 -11.47 15.18 -8.10
N LEU A 153 -10.76 14.40 -7.28
CA LEU A 153 -11.32 13.20 -6.68
C LEU A 153 -12.05 13.44 -5.36
N LEU A 154 -11.76 14.49 -4.59
CA LEU A 154 -12.57 14.81 -3.40
C LEU A 154 -14.04 15.04 -3.75
N GLY A 155 -14.33 15.69 -4.88
CA GLY A 155 -15.69 15.93 -5.35
C GLY A 155 -16.36 14.68 -5.96
N ARG A 156 -15.57 13.77 -6.51
CA ARG A 156 -16.05 12.55 -7.19
C ARG A 156 -16.12 11.33 -6.29
N LEU A 157 -15.44 11.33 -5.14
CA LEU A 157 -15.33 10.15 -4.29
C LEU A 157 -16.69 9.54 -3.93
N PRO A 158 -17.75 10.30 -3.55
CA PRO A 158 -19.08 9.72 -3.32
C PRO A 158 -19.65 8.98 -4.53
N GLU A 159 -19.49 9.55 -5.74
CA GLU A 159 -19.97 8.94 -6.99
C GLU A 159 -19.16 7.68 -7.31
N ILE A 160 -17.85 7.70 -7.13
CA ILE A 160 -16.97 6.54 -7.35
C ILE A 160 -17.36 5.38 -6.43
N VAL A 161 -17.57 5.66 -5.14
CA VAL A 161 -17.90 4.59 -4.19
C VAL A 161 -19.35 4.14 -4.31
N ASP A 162 -20.32 5.02 -4.58
CA ASP A 162 -21.74 4.64 -4.68
C ASP A 162 -22.09 3.98 -6.02
N HIS A 163 -21.37 4.34 -7.09
CA HIS A 163 -21.68 3.98 -8.48
C HIS A 163 -20.44 3.52 -9.25
N VAL A 164 -19.61 2.68 -8.63
CA VAL A 164 -18.35 2.19 -9.20
C VAL A 164 -18.54 1.53 -10.57
N GLU A 165 -19.70 0.95 -10.85
CA GLU A 165 -20.05 0.35 -12.14
C GLU A 165 -19.98 1.34 -13.31
N ARG A 166 -20.19 2.65 -13.08
CA ARG A 166 -20.07 3.68 -14.12
C ARG A 166 -18.63 3.88 -14.58
N TYR A 167 -17.67 3.37 -13.81
CA TYR A 167 -16.24 3.45 -14.07
C TYR A 167 -15.67 2.10 -14.55
N GLU A 168 -16.50 1.18 -15.04
CA GLU A 168 -16.09 -0.16 -15.49
C GLU A 168 -14.85 -0.15 -16.40
N ALA A 169 -14.78 0.79 -17.34
CA ALA A 169 -13.63 0.94 -18.24
C ALA A 169 -12.28 1.16 -17.52
N LEU A 170 -12.28 1.62 -16.26
CA LEU A 170 -11.07 1.88 -15.48
C LEU A 170 -10.67 0.72 -14.56
N TRP A 171 -11.60 -0.18 -14.21
CA TRP A 171 -11.33 -1.25 -13.25
C TRP A 171 -11.49 -2.66 -13.82
N ALA A 172 -12.21 -2.88 -14.93
CA ALA A 172 -12.60 -4.21 -15.40
C ALA A 172 -11.41 -5.15 -15.66
N ASP A 173 -10.37 -4.66 -16.34
CA ASP A 173 -9.21 -5.49 -16.70
C ASP A 173 -8.42 -5.95 -15.48
N GLU A 174 -8.26 -5.06 -14.49
CA GLU A 174 -7.59 -5.38 -13.25
C GLU A 174 -8.44 -6.29 -12.36
N ASP A 175 -9.75 -6.05 -12.29
CA ASP A 175 -10.70 -6.87 -11.57
C ASP A 175 -10.75 -8.30 -12.11
N ALA A 176 -10.65 -8.48 -13.43
CA ALA A 176 -10.52 -9.80 -14.05
C ALA A 176 -9.22 -10.51 -13.63
N THR A 177 -8.12 -9.76 -13.47
CA THR A 177 -6.84 -10.30 -12.98
C THR A 177 -6.91 -10.69 -11.50
N LEU A 178 -7.59 -9.86 -10.70
CA LEU A 178 -7.90 -10.15 -9.30
C LEU A 178 -8.74 -11.43 -9.18
N GLU A 179 -9.84 -11.52 -9.94
CA GLU A 179 -10.70 -12.71 -9.94
C GLU A 179 -9.94 -13.97 -10.35
N ALA A 180 -9.13 -13.91 -11.42
CA ALA A 180 -8.34 -15.06 -11.86
C ALA A 180 -7.33 -15.52 -10.78
N SER A 181 -6.71 -14.57 -10.08
CA SER A 181 -5.77 -14.85 -9.00
C SER A 181 -6.47 -15.48 -7.79
N GLU A 182 -7.65 -14.99 -7.41
CA GLU A 182 -8.45 -15.55 -6.32
C GLU A 182 -8.94 -16.96 -6.64
N GLN A 183 -9.43 -17.18 -7.86
CA GLN A 183 -9.85 -18.50 -8.31
C GLN A 183 -8.70 -19.52 -8.28
N LEU A 184 -7.46 -19.09 -8.56
CA LEU A 184 -6.29 -19.94 -8.41
C LEU A 184 -6.05 -20.30 -6.95
N LEU A 185 -6.00 -19.30 -6.05
CA LEU A 185 -5.69 -19.50 -4.64
C LEU A 185 -6.77 -20.29 -3.89
N ALA A 186 -8.05 -20.09 -4.25
CA ALA A 186 -9.20 -20.78 -3.66
C ALA A 186 -9.23 -22.29 -3.96
N ARG A 187 -8.54 -22.76 -5.01
CA ARG A 187 -8.42 -24.21 -5.29
C ARG A 187 -7.58 -24.95 -4.25
N GLY A 188 -6.87 -24.21 -3.38
CA GLY A 188 -6.07 -24.74 -2.29
C GLY A 188 -4.69 -25.26 -2.73
N GLY A 189 -3.78 -25.42 -1.77
CA GLY A 189 -2.43 -25.99 -1.99
C GLY A 189 -1.40 -25.04 -2.60
N ALA A 190 -1.79 -23.83 -2.99
CA ALA A 190 -0.87 -22.81 -3.50
C ALA A 190 -0.14 -22.04 -2.39
N ILE A 191 -0.75 -21.90 -1.20
CA ILE A 191 -0.17 -21.14 -0.08
C ILE A 191 0.22 -22.09 1.04
N GLU A 192 1.47 -21.99 1.50
CA GLU A 192 1.96 -22.59 2.72
C GLU A 192 2.44 -21.50 3.68
N GLU A 193 1.91 -21.47 4.90
CA GLU A 193 2.32 -20.50 5.92
C GLU A 193 3.36 -21.10 6.88
N VAL A 194 4.34 -20.28 7.25
CA VAL A 194 5.32 -20.53 8.31
C VAL A 194 5.12 -19.46 9.39
N PRO A 195 4.18 -19.66 10.34
CA PRO A 195 3.77 -18.63 11.28
C PRO A 195 4.90 -18.04 12.11
N ALA A 196 5.86 -18.87 12.54
CA ALA A 196 7.01 -18.43 13.33
C ALA A 196 7.89 -17.38 12.63
N LEU A 197 7.80 -17.29 11.30
CA LEU A 197 8.55 -16.36 10.47
C LEU A 197 7.67 -15.24 9.89
N GLU A 198 6.38 -15.22 10.22
CA GLU A 198 5.39 -14.35 9.57
C GLU A 198 5.45 -14.48 8.03
N LEU A 199 5.66 -15.70 7.52
CA LEU A 199 5.95 -15.97 6.11
C LEU A 199 4.83 -16.78 5.45
N ALA A 200 4.39 -16.36 4.27
CA ALA A 200 3.60 -17.16 3.35
C ALA A 200 4.42 -17.49 2.10
N ILE A 201 4.50 -18.76 1.75
CA ILE A 201 5.07 -19.26 0.50
C ILE A 201 3.94 -19.52 -0.49
N VAL A 202 3.89 -18.76 -1.57
CA VAL A 202 2.92 -18.90 -2.65
C VAL A 202 3.58 -19.61 -3.82
N THR A 203 3.25 -20.89 -4.04
CA THR A 203 3.79 -21.69 -5.14
C THR A 203 2.78 -21.79 -6.26
N VAL A 204 3.18 -21.35 -7.45
CA VAL A 204 2.34 -21.38 -8.66
C VAL A 204 3.10 -21.92 -9.86
N ASP A 205 2.36 -22.50 -10.81
CA ASP A 205 2.94 -22.93 -12.08
C ASP A 205 3.16 -21.75 -13.05
N ALA A 206 3.82 -22.03 -14.18
CA ALA A 206 4.12 -21.01 -15.19
C ALA A 206 2.87 -20.46 -15.92
N THR A 207 1.72 -21.12 -15.80
CA THR A 207 0.45 -20.75 -16.46
C THR A 207 -0.49 -19.96 -15.55
N ALA A 208 -0.19 -19.85 -14.25
CA ALA A 208 -0.95 -19.02 -13.33
C ALA A 208 -0.96 -17.54 -13.77
N PRO A 209 -2.01 -16.77 -13.42
CA PRO A 209 -2.13 -15.35 -13.79
C PRO A 209 -0.86 -14.56 -13.46
N ASP A 210 -0.45 -13.70 -14.38
CA ASP A 210 0.76 -12.85 -14.25
C ASP A 210 0.46 -11.36 -14.51
N GLY A 211 -0.83 -11.01 -14.54
CA GLY A 211 -1.30 -9.66 -14.89
C GLY A 211 -0.98 -8.61 -13.83
N GLY A 212 -0.82 -9.00 -12.56
CA GLY A 212 -0.49 -8.08 -11.48
C GLY A 212 -1.67 -7.26 -10.96
N GLY A 213 -1.36 -6.16 -10.30
CA GLY A 213 -2.32 -5.17 -9.81
C GLY A 213 -1.64 -3.91 -9.30
N HIS A 214 -2.41 -2.85 -9.13
CA HIS A 214 -1.92 -1.57 -8.64
C HIS A 214 -1.41 -1.66 -7.21
N ARG A 215 -0.38 -0.88 -6.91
CA ARG A 215 0.13 -0.55 -5.58
C ARG A 215 0.49 0.94 -5.54
N PHE A 216 0.79 1.45 -4.34
CA PHE A 216 1.22 2.82 -4.00
C PHE A 216 1.53 3.78 -5.16
N GLY A 217 0.95 4.98 -5.13
CA GLY A 217 1.33 6.04 -6.06
C GLY A 217 1.10 5.71 -7.55
N GLY A 218 0.27 4.70 -7.86
CA GLY A 218 0.04 4.27 -9.24
C GLY A 218 1.01 3.22 -9.78
N ASP A 219 1.91 2.70 -8.94
CA ASP A 219 2.82 1.60 -9.31
C ASP A 219 2.09 0.31 -9.67
N TRP A 220 2.75 -0.56 -10.44
CA TRP A 220 2.23 -1.87 -10.83
C TRP A 220 3.05 -3.02 -10.25
N ALA A 221 2.43 -3.85 -9.42
CA ALA A 221 3.04 -5.08 -8.93
C ALA A 221 2.78 -6.22 -9.93
N PRO A 222 3.82 -6.84 -10.54
CA PRO A 222 3.64 -7.94 -11.48
C PRO A 222 3.28 -9.24 -10.76
N GLY A 223 2.69 -10.21 -11.47
CA GLY A 223 2.42 -11.54 -10.94
C GLY A 223 0.96 -11.82 -10.65
N LEU A 224 0.71 -12.54 -9.55
CA LEU A 224 -0.64 -12.64 -8.99
C LEU A 224 -1.09 -11.26 -8.51
N HIS A 225 -2.38 -11.00 -8.55
CA HIS A 225 -2.92 -9.75 -8.03
C HIS A 225 -2.63 -9.63 -6.52
N PRO A 226 -2.03 -8.53 -6.04
CA PRO A 226 -1.68 -8.37 -4.62
C PRO A 226 -2.86 -8.57 -3.69
N MET A 227 -4.03 -8.00 -4.03
CA MET A 227 -5.26 -8.19 -3.25
C MET A 227 -5.71 -9.63 -3.09
N ALA A 228 -5.49 -10.49 -4.10
CA ALA A 228 -5.81 -11.91 -3.98
C ALA A 228 -4.90 -12.59 -2.95
N VAL A 229 -3.61 -12.29 -3.00
CA VAL A 229 -2.61 -12.88 -2.11
C VAL A 229 -2.78 -12.39 -0.68
N HIS A 230 -2.93 -11.08 -0.49
CA HIS A 230 -2.99 -10.44 0.82
C HIS A 230 -4.31 -10.68 1.56
N ASN A 231 -5.41 -10.94 0.85
CA ASN A 231 -6.65 -11.45 1.47
C ASN A 231 -6.57 -12.94 1.84
N ALA A 232 -5.72 -13.72 1.16
CA ALA A 232 -5.60 -15.16 1.39
C ALA A 232 -4.67 -15.52 2.56
N THR A 233 -3.86 -14.58 3.03
CA THR A 233 -2.95 -14.77 4.17
C THR A 233 -2.77 -13.49 4.97
N ASP A 234 -2.68 -13.61 6.29
CA ASP A 234 -2.35 -12.49 7.18
C ASP A 234 -0.82 -12.34 7.38
N ARG A 235 0.01 -13.21 6.81
CA ARG A 235 1.47 -13.16 6.94
C ARG A 235 2.04 -11.91 6.25
N VAL A 236 3.00 -11.23 6.89
CA VAL A 236 3.58 -9.97 6.41
C VAL A 236 4.85 -10.13 5.55
N ASN A 237 5.40 -11.34 5.47
CA ASN A 237 6.42 -11.70 4.49
C ASN A 237 5.78 -12.65 3.48
N VAL A 238 5.87 -12.33 2.20
CA VAL A 238 5.29 -13.15 1.13
C VAL A 238 6.39 -13.53 0.16
N ALA A 239 6.57 -14.82 -0.10
CA ALA A 239 7.47 -15.30 -1.13
C ALA A 239 6.67 -16.02 -2.22
N THR A 240 6.77 -15.54 -3.44
CA THR A 240 6.14 -16.18 -4.61
C THR A 240 7.17 -17.01 -5.35
N ILE A 241 6.88 -18.30 -5.53
CA ILE A 241 7.68 -19.27 -6.27
C ILE A 241 6.93 -19.68 -7.53
N ARG A 242 7.43 -19.22 -8.69
CA ARG A 242 6.93 -19.61 -10.02
C ARG A 242 8.00 -20.38 -10.77
N GLY A 243 7.99 -21.71 -10.66
CA GLY A 243 9.07 -22.53 -11.19
C GLY A 243 10.40 -22.17 -10.54
N ARG A 244 11.31 -21.51 -11.27
CA ARG A 244 12.59 -21.00 -10.77
C ARG A 244 12.70 -19.47 -10.76
N ARG A 245 11.55 -18.79 -10.86
CA ARG A 245 11.41 -17.35 -10.65
C ARG A 245 10.90 -17.14 -9.24
N TYR A 246 11.64 -16.39 -8.44
CA TYR A 246 11.31 -16.14 -7.04
C TYR A 246 11.21 -14.64 -6.79
N ASP A 247 10.21 -14.24 -6.04
CA ASP A 247 10.01 -12.88 -5.55
C ASP A 247 9.72 -12.94 -4.05
N VAL A 248 10.31 -12.06 -3.26
CA VAL A 248 9.95 -11.90 -1.85
C VAL A 248 9.55 -10.44 -1.63
N GLU A 249 8.41 -10.26 -0.98
CA GLU A 249 7.88 -8.97 -0.59
C GLU A 249 7.71 -8.91 0.94
N LEU A 250 8.16 -7.82 1.55
CA LEU A 250 7.77 -7.48 2.93
C LEU A 250 6.63 -6.48 2.86
N ARG A 251 5.44 -6.91 3.28
CA ARG A 251 4.21 -6.12 3.15
C ARG A 251 4.24 -4.83 3.97
N TYR A 252 3.38 -3.90 3.58
CA TYR A 252 3.32 -2.53 4.10
C TYR A 252 2.98 -2.45 5.59
N GLU A 253 2.26 -3.42 6.14
CA GLU A 253 1.95 -3.55 7.57
C GLU A 253 3.23 -3.56 8.43
N GLY A 254 4.36 -4.01 7.90
CA GLY A 254 5.65 -3.95 8.57
C GLY A 254 6.36 -2.59 8.52
N TRP A 255 5.89 -1.65 7.69
CA TRP A 255 6.44 -0.29 7.55
C TRP A 255 5.73 0.74 8.43
N VAL A 256 4.42 0.58 8.64
CA VAL A 256 3.57 1.51 9.40
C VAL A 256 3.41 1.10 10.86
N GLN A 257 2.85 1.99 11.68
CA GLN A 257 2.49 1.70 13.07
C GLN A 257 1.24 0.82 13.19
N TYR A 258 1.24 -0.35 12.56
CA TYR A 258 0.10 -1.27 12.46
C TYR A 258 -0.43 -1.72 13.84
N ARG A 259 -1.73 -1.57 14.08
CA ARG A 259 -2.37 -1.69 15.41
C ARG A 259 -3.25 -2.93 15.58
N SER A 260 -3.81 -3.50 14.52
CA SER A 260 -4.70 -4.68 14.60
C SER A 260 -4.04 -5.89 15.22
N ARG A 261 -2.72 -6.05 15.04
CA ARG A 261 -1.92 -7.07 15.71
C ARG A 261 -0.44 -6.70 15.72
N THR A 262 0.32 -7.29 16.63
CA THR A 262 1.77 -7.21 16.59
C THR A 262 2.33 -7.96 15.38
N VAL A 263 3.12 -7.26 14.57
CA VAL A 263 3.87 -7.83 13.45
C VAL A 263 5.35 -7.90 13.83
N ARG A 264 6.06 -8.89 13.29
CA ARG A 264 7.50 -9.02 13.54
C ARG A 264 8.25 -7.89 12.82
N PRO A 265 9.24 -7.24 13.46
CA PRO A 265 10.08 -6.24 12.80
C PRO A 265 10.75 -6.79 11.55
N ARG A 266 10.87 -5.96 10.50
CA ARG A 266 11.41 -6.40 9.21
C ARG A 266 12.87 -6.83 9.32
N ARG A 267 13.26 -7.73 8.41
CA ARG A 267 14.63 -8.20 8.23
C ARG A 267 15.18 -7.62 6.94
N ASP A 268 16.45 -7.23 6.95
CA ASP A 268 17.11 -6.69 5.76
C ASP A 268 17.41 -7.80 4.75
N LEU A 269 16.68 -7.79 3.63
CA LEU A 269 16.81 -8.76 2.55
C LEU A 269 18.14 -8.63 1.77
N GLY A 270 18.91 -7.55 1.96
CA GLY A 270 20.22 -7.38 1.33
C GLY A 270 21.21 -8.49 1.68
N LEU A 271 21.18 -8.98 2.92
CA LEU A 271 22.02 -10.11 3.33
C LEU A 271 21.60 -11.43 2.66
N LEU A 272 20.30 -11.61 2.41
CA LEU A 272 19.79 -12.75 1.66
C LEU A 272 20.15 -12.64 0.17
N ALA A 273 20.04 -11.45 -0.43
CA ALA A 273 20.43 -11.20 -1.81
C ALA A 273 21.90 -11.57 -2.06
N ALA A 274 22.81 -11.08 -1.20
CA ALA A 274 24.23 -11.43 -1.28
C ALA A 274 24.45 -12.95 -1.16
N ARG A 275 23.73 -13.61 -0.25
CA ARG A 275 23.85 -15.06 -0.08
C ARG A 275 23.33 -15.86 -1.29
N LEU A 276 22.23 -15.42 -1.90
CA LEU A 276 21.71 -16.02 -3.12
C LEU A 276 22.67 -15.77 -4.28
N GLN A 277 23.28 -14.60 -4.36
CA GLN A 277 24.26 -14.27 -5.39
C GLN A 277 25.48 -15.20 -5.38
N ASP A 278 25.95 -15.62 -4.19
CA ASP A 278 27.06 -16.59 -4.06
C ASP A 278 26.76 -17.95 -4.71
N GLU A 279 25.48 -18.35 -4.76
CA GLU A 279 25.02 -19.63 -5.34
C GLU A 279 24.48 -19.47 -6.76
N GLU A 280 24.38 -18.25 -7.29
CA GLU A 280 23.78 -17.96 -8.58
C GLU A 280 24.75 -18.16 -9.76
N ALA A 281 24.29 -18.89 -10.77
CA ALA A 281 25.01 -19.22 -12.00
C ALA A 281 24.20 -18.93 -13.28
N SER A 282 22.99 -18.37 -13.18
CA SER A 282 22.16 -18.02 -14.35
C SER A 282 22.65 -16.79 -15.11
N GLY A 283 23.62 -16.05 -14.57
CA GLY A 283 24.08 -14.77 -15.09
C GLY A 283 23.25 -13.57 -14.63
N GLY A 284 22.15 -13.80 -13.90
CA GLY A 284 21.38 -12.74 -13.26
C GLY A 284 22.00 -12.23 -11.94
N THR A 285 21.49 -11.10 -11.47
CA THR A 285 21.88 -10.45 -10.22
C THR A 285 20.72 -10.41 -9.23
N TRP A 286 20.92 -10.91 -8.01
CA TRP A 286 19.95 -10.80 -6.94
C TRP A 286 19.95 -9.38 -6.37
N LEU A 287 18.79 -8.72 -6.42
CA LEU A 287 18.59 -7.36 -5.93
C LEU A 287 17.62 -7.36 -4.74
N ALA A 288 17.94 -6.58 -3.71
CA ALA A 288 17.05 -6.28 -2.60
C ALA A 288 16.89 -4.76 -2.44
N SER A 289 15.65 -4.31 -2.29
CA SER A 289 15.37 -2.92 -1.89
C SER A 289 15.76 -2.69 -0.43
N PRO A 290 16.09 -1.44 -0.04
CA PRO A 290 16.34 -1.10 1.36
C PRO A 290 15.18 -1.52 2.26
N VAL A 291 15.48 -1.98 3.48
CA VAL A 291 14.45 -2.41 4.45
C VAL A 291 13.49 -1.28 4.86
N SER A 292 13.94 -0.03 4.73
CA SER A 292 13.17 1.19 5.00
C SER A 292 12.23 1.59 3.85
N ALA A 293 12.30 0.92 2.70
CA ALA A 293 11.34 1.14 1.62
C ALA A 293 9.92 0.79 2.09
N ILE A 294 8.91 1.41 1.49
CA ILE A 294 7.49 1.22 1.82
C ILE A 294 7.13 -0.27 1.69
N VAL A 295 7.54 -0.91 0.58
CA VAL A 295 7.44 -2.35 0.34
C VAL A 295 8.76 -2.89 -0.19
N PRO A 296 9.68 -3.33 0.70
CA PRO A 296 10.95 -3.91 0.31
C PRO A 296 10.76 -5.22 -0.44
N ARG A 297 11.49 -5.40 -1.54
CA ARG A 297 11.41 -6.59 -2.38
C ARG A 297 12.79 -7.21 -2.62
N LEU A 298 12.80 -8.51 -2.86
CA LEU A 298 13.95 -9.29 -3.33
C LEU A 298 13.57 -10.01 -4.62
N ARG A 299 14.37 -9.81 -5.67
CA ARG A 299 14.15 -10.44 -6.98
C ARG A 299 15.46 -10.67 -7.73
N LEU A 300 15.43 -11.57 -8.69
CA LEU A 300 16.51 -11.77 -9.67
C LEU A 300 16.32 -10.79 -10.84
N ASP A 301 17.35 -10.05 -11.19
CA ASP A 301 17.40 -9.16 -12.35
C ASP A 301 18.37 -9.70 -13.42
N GLY A 302 18.10 -9.42 -14.69
CA GLY A 302 18.95 -9.85 -15.82
C GLY A 302 18.89 -11.34 -16.19
N ALA A 303 18.00 -12.13 -15.59
CA ALA A 303 17.72 -13.51 -15.98
C ALA A 303 16.27 -13.93 -15.69
N ASP A 304 15.68 -14.74 -16.57
CA ASP A 304 14.28 -15.20 -16.43
C ASP A 304 14.09 -16.22 -15.29
N ALA A 305 15.14 -16.98 -14.97
CA ALA A 305 15.12 -18.04 -13.97
C ALA A 305 16.45 -18.12 -13.22
N SER A 306 16.35 -18.42 -11.92
CA SER A 306 17.52 -18.70 -11.09
C SER A 306 18.09 -20.09 -11.38
N SER A 307 19.41 -20.25 -11.24
CA SER A 307 20.04 -21.58 -11.20
C SER A 307 19.75 -22.32 -9.88
N ILE A 308 19.36 -21.60 -8.82
CA ILE A 308 19.06 -22.14 -7.49
C ILE A 308 17.73 -22.90 -7.54
N ALA A 309 17.71 -24.11 -6.97
CA ALA A 309 16.50 -24.93 -6.90
C ALA A 309 15.48 -24.36 -5.89
N PRO A 310 14.16 -24.57 -6.09
CA PRO A 310 13.12 -23.98 -5.22
C PRO A 310 13.28 -24.33 -3.73
N ASP A 311 13.54 -25.60 -3.42
CA ASP A 311 13.75 -26.05 -2.04
C ASP A 311 14.98 -25.38 -1.40
N ARG A 312 16.03 -25.13 -2.20
CA ARG A 312 17.24 -24.45 -1.73
C ARG A 312 16.97 -22.97 -1.47
N PHE A 313 16.27 -22.30 -2.39
CA PHE A 313 15.86 -20.91 -2.21
C PHE A 313 15.01 -20.74 -0.94
N ARG A 314 13.98 -21.60 -0.77
CA ARG A 314 13.12 -21.60 0.41
C ARG A 314 13.92 -21.78 1.70
N ALA A 315 14.83 -22.77 1.75
CA ALA A 315 15.65 -23.00 2.93
C ALA A 315 16.53 -21.79 3.29
N LEU A 316 17.10 -21.11 2.28
CA LEU A 316 17.90 -19.89 2.50
C LEU A 316 17.05 -18.73 3.02
N LEU A 317 15.84 -18.55 2.46
CA LEU A 317 14.89 -17.54 2.93
C LEU A 317 14.46 -17.78 4.38
N GLU A 318 14.02 -18.99 4.71
CA GLU A 318 13.59 -19.34 6.06
C GLU A 318 14.73 -19.18 7.08
N GLN A 319 15.94 -19.63 6.72
CA GLN A 319 17.14 -19.45 7.56
C GLN A 319 17.44 -17.96 7.80
N HIS A 320 17.36 -17.13 6.75
CA HIS A 320 17.59 -15.70 6.85
C HIS A 320 16.54 -15.05 7.76
N LEU A 321 15.25 -15.29 7.53
CA LEU A 321 14.19 -14.71 8.35
C LEU A 321 14.28 -15.20 9.80
N ALA A 322 14.69 -16.43 10.06
CA ALA A 322 14.88 -16.94 11.41
C ALA A 322 16.04 -16.24 12.15
N GLY A 323 17.19 -16.08 11.47
CA GLY A 323 18.44 -15.68 12.11
C GLY A 323 18.83 -14.20 12.01
N ALA A 324 18.33 -13.47 11.01
CA ALA A 324 18.69 -12.06 10.83
C ALA A 324 18.14 -11.19 11.98
N PRO A 325 18.89 -10.16 12.42
CA PRO A 325 18.41 -9.22 13.42
C PRO A 325 17.28 -8.35 12.85
N PRO A 326 16.38 -7.82 13.70
CA PRO A 326 15.49 -6.70 13.34
C PRO A 326 16.27 -5.55 12.70
N ALA A 327 15.78 -5.04 11.58
CA ALA A 327 16.41 -3.93 10.84
C ALA A 327 15.47 -2.73 10.62
N TRP A 328 14.17 -2.87 10.90
CA TRP A 328 13.19 -1.79 10.87
C TRP A 328 12.10 -2.03 11.92
N ASP A 329 11.80 -0.99 12.70
CA ASP A 329 10.70 -0.94 13.67
C ASP A 329 9.96 0.40 13.51
N PRO A 330 8.68 0.39 13.11
CA PRO A 330 7.94 1.63 12.84
C PRO A 330 7.50 2.39 14.08
N PHE A 331 7.62 1.78 15.27
CA PHE A 331 7.24 2.40 16.55
C PHE A 331 8.41 3.10 17.24
N THR A 332 9.65 2.80 16.85
CA THR A 332 10.85 3.28 17.53
C THR A 332 11.68 4.12 16.56
N PRO A 333 11.91 5.42 16.85
CA PRO A 333 12.79 6.24 16.03
C PRO A 333 14.21 5.62 15.97
N PRO A 334 14.90 5.70 14.83
CA PRO A 334 16.31 5.33 14.78
C PRO A 334 17.10 6.13 15.82
N ALA A 335 18.02 5.47 16.54
CA ALA A 335 18.82 6.15 17.54
C ALA A 335 19.62 7.31 16.89
N GLY A 336 19.31 8.56 17.28
CA GLY A 336 20.00 9.76 16.81
C GLY A 336 19.29 10.55 15.71
N ALA A 337 17.99 10.30 15.46
CA ALA A 337 17.12 11.21 14.72
C ALA A 337 16.71 12.43 15.55
#